data_AF-A0A2N6CLL1-F1
#
_entry.id   AF-A0A2N6CLL1-F1
#
_cell.length_a   1.000
_cell.length_b   1.000
_cell.length_c   1.000
_cell.angle_alpha   90.00
_cell.angle_beta   90.00
_cell.angle_gamma   90.00
#
_symmetry.space_group_name_H-M   'P 1'
#
loop_
_entity.id
_entity.type
_entity.pdbx_description
1 polymer ?
#
loop_
_entity_poly.entity_id
_entity_poly.type
_entity_poly.pdbx_seq_one_letter_code
_entity_poly.pdbx_strand_id
1 'polypeptide(L)' 'EGLEDDRDTRRMIAANVAIHQVRQLQREGVEDFHFYTLNRSQLTFAICHSLGVRPVPAAIAAG' A
#
# COMPACT_ATOMS: atom_id res chain seq x y z
N GLU A 1 7.66 -22.88 13.38
CA GLU A 1 7.86 -22.76 11.92
C GLU A 1 7.00 -21.61 11.42
N GLY A 2 7.62 -20.64 10.73
CA GLY A 2 6.96 -19.41 10.29
C GLY A 2 6.50 -19.48 8.84
N LEU A 3 6.00 -18.34 8.31
CA LEU A 3 5.58 -18.19 6.91
C LEU A 3 6.77 -17.94 5.96
N GLU A 4 7.95 -18.47 6.29
CA GLU A 4 9.20 -18.17 5.58
C GLU A 4 9.15 -18.60 4.11
N ASP A 5 8.47 -19.72 3.83
CA ASP A 5 8.21 -20.21 2.47
C ASP A 5 6.87 -19.70 1.89
N ASP A 6 5.94 -19.21 2.71
CA ASP A 6 4.67 -18.66 2.24
C ASP A 6 4.79 -17.15 1.97
N ARG A 7 5.31 -16.83 0.78
CA ARG A 7 5.52 -15.45 0.36
C ARG A 7 4.22 -14.67 0.18
N ASP A 8 3.14 -15.33 -0.25
CA ASP A 8 1.88 -14.64 -0.55
C ASP A 8 1.13 -14.29 0.72
N THR A 9 1.07 -15.20 1.68
CA THR A 9 0.51 -14.88 3.01
C THR A 9 1.31 -13.78 3.69
N ARG A 10 2.65 -13.81 3.62
CA ARG A 10 3.48 -12.70 4.15
C ARG A 10 3.18 -11.36 3.48
N ARG A 11 3.01 -11.32 2.16
CA ARG A 11 2.67 -10.09 1.43
C ARG A 11 1.31 -9.55 1.88
N MET A 12 0.32 -10.42 2.04
CA MET A 12 -1.02 -10.03 2.48
C MET A 12 -1.00 -9.47 3.91
N ILE A 13 -0.27 -10.11 4.82
CA ILE A 13 -0.08 -9.61 6.19
C ILE A 13 0.65 -8.27 6.18
N ALA A 14 1.74 -8.15 5.43
CA ALA A 14 2.50 -6.90 5.32
C ALA A 14 1.63 -5.75 4.78
N ALA A 15 0.80 -6.01 3.76
CA ALA A 15 -0.14 -5.03 3.23
C ALA A 15 -1.14 -4.59 4.31
N ASN A 16 -1.74 -5.55 5.02
CA ASN A 16 -2.72 -5.26 6.07
C ASN A 16 -2.12 -4.43 7.22
N VAL A 17 -0.90 -4.77 7.67
CA VAL A 17 -0.17 -4.01 8.70
C VAL A 17 0.09 -2.58 8.22
N ALA A 18 0.58 -2.40 7.00
CA ALA A 18 0.85 -1.08 6.44
C ALA A 18 -0.43 -0.24 6.31
N ILE A 19 -1.53 -0.83 5.85
CA ILE A 19 -2.84 -0.14 5.75
C ILE A 19 -3.32 0.31 7.13
N HIS A 20 -3.22 -0.55 8.14
CA HIS A 20 -3.60 -0.20 9.51
C HIS A 20 -2.76 0.96 10.06
N GLN A 21 -1.45 0.93 9.83
CA GLN A 21 -0.53 1.98 10.25
C GLN A 21 -0.86 3.31 9.58
N VAL A 22 -1.05 3.32 8.26
CA VAL A 22 -1.44 4.54 7.53
C VAL A 22 -2.76 5.11 8.05
N ARG A 23 -3.78 4.27 8.25
CA ARG A 23 -5.08 4.72 8.78
C ARG A 23 -4.97 5.31 10.19
N GLN A 24 -4.07 4.78 11.01
CA GLN A 24 -3.80 5.36 12.33
C GLN A 24 -3.18 6.75 12.20
N LEU A 25 -2.13 6.87 11.40
CA LEU A 25 -1.45 8.15 11.15
C LEU A 25 -2.39 9.20 10.53
N GLN A 26 -3.29 8.79 9.63
CA GLN A 26 -4.33 9.67 9.10
C GLN A 26 -5.27 10.21 10.17
N ARG A 27 -5.68 9.38 11.15
CA ARG A 27 -6.49 9.84 12.29
C ARG A 27 -5.73 10.82 13.19
N GLU A 28 -4.40 10.73 13.21
CA GLU A 28 -3.52 11.64 13.95
C GLU A 28 -3.16 12.90 13.15
N GLY A 29 -3.69 13.06 11.92
CA GLY A 29 -3.55 14.26 11.10
C GLY A 29 -2.44 14.20 10.03
N VAL A 30 -1.85 13.03 9.76
CA VAL A 30 -0.87 12.86 8.68
C VAL A 30 -1.59 12.71 7.34
N GLU A 31 -1.28 13.59 6.38
CA GLU A 31 -1.94 13.63 5.06
C GLU A 31 -1.07 13.05 3.94
N ASP A 32 0.27 13.15 4.05
CA ASP A 32 1.21 12.72 3.02
C ASP A 32 1.97 11.45 3.43
N PHE A 33 2.08 10.50 2.49
CA PHE A 33 2.76 9.22 2.70
C PHE A 33 3.76 8.92 1.58
N HIS A 34 4.99 8.60 1.95
CA HIS A 34 6.02 8.12 1.03
C HIS A 34 6.28 6.62 1.25
N PHE A 35 6.05 5.81 0.22
CA PHE A 35 6.27 4.37 0.29
C PHE A 35 7.62 3.99 -0.32
N TYR A 36 8.51 3.40 0.49
CA TYR A 36 9.70 2.73 0.00
C TYR A 36 9.32 1.41 -0.67
N THR A 37 9.15 1.45 -1.99
CA THR A 37 8.65 0.30 -2.78
C THR A 37 9.66 -0.83 -2.90
N LEU A 38 10.96 -0.57 -2.69
CA LEU A 38 12.06 -1.52 -2.89
C LEU A 38 11.99 -2.22 -4.27
N ASN A 39 11.67 -1.45 -5.32
CA ASN A 39 11.46 -1.91 -6.70
C ASN A 39 10.34 -2.97 -6.85
N ARG A 40 9.36 -3.00 -5.93
CA ARG A 40 8.22 -3.93 -5.95
C ARG A 40 6.91 -3.15 -5.91
N SER A 41 6.26 -3.00 -7.06
CA SER A 41 5.05 -2.19 -7.21
C SER A 41 3.78 -2.82 -6.64
N GLN A 42 3.66 -4.15 -6.66
CA GLN A 42 2.40 -4.83 -6.29
C GLN A 42 1.93 -4.52 -4.86
N LEU A 43 2.84 -4.51 -3.88
CA LEU A 43 2.51 -4.25 -2.48
C LEU A 43 2.03 -2.82 -2.28
N THR A 44 2.80 -1.86 -2.79
CA THR A 44 2.45 -0.43 -2.71
C THR A 44 1.15 -0.13 -3.44
N PHE A 45 0.92 -0.76 -4.60
CA PHE A 45 -0.34 -0.61 -5.34
C PHE A 45 -1.55 -1.10 -4.51
N ALA A 46 -1.45 -2.27 -3.87
CA ALA A 46 -2.50 -2.80 -3.02
C ALA A 46 -2.82 -1.86 -1.85
N ILE A 47 -1.77 -1.33 -1.19
CA ILE A 47 -1.93 -0.36 -0.09
C ILE A 47 -2.64 0.90 -0.59
N CYS A 48 -2.17 1.53 -1.67
CA CYS A 48 -2.80 2.71 -2.25
C CYS A 48 -4.27 2.46 -2.61
N HIS A 49 -4.58 1.31 -3.21
CA HIS A 49 -5.95 0.94 -3.54
C HIS A 49 -6.83 0.78 -2.28
N SER A 50 -6.33 0.16 -1.21
CA SER A 50 -7.06 0.04 0.06
C SER A 50 -7.26 1.37 0.80
N LEU A 51 -6.41 2.36 0.52
CA LEU A 51 -6.52 3.74 1.04
C LEU A 51 -7.45 4.63 0.19
N GLY A 52 -8.02 4.10 -0.89
CA GLY A 52 -8.91 4.85 -1.78
C GLY A 52 -8.19 5.61 -2.89
N VAL A 53 -6.86 5.57 -2.96
CA VAL A 53 -6.10 6.10 -4.08
C VAL A 53 -6.34 5.20 -5.30
N ARG A 54 -6.98 5.75 -6.32
CA ARG A 54 -7.34 5.03 -7.55
C ARG A 54 -6.45 5.50 -8.69
N PRO A 55 -6.10 4.60 -9.63
CA PRO A 55 -5.42 5.02 -10.85
C PRO A 55 -6.32 5.98 -11.62
N VAL A 56 -5.78 7.15 -11.96
CA VAL A 56 -6.42 8.05 -12.91
C VAL A 56 -6.21 7.44 -14.30
N PRO A 57 -7.25 7.30 -15.13
CA PRO A 57 -7.09 6.82 -16.50
C PRO A 57 -6.04 7.66 -17.22
N ALA A 58 -5.08 7.01 -17.88
CA ALA A 58 -3.94 7.69 -18.51
C ALA A 58 -4.35 8.79 -19.51
N ALA A 59 -5.54 8.66 -20.12
CA ALA A 59 -6.11 9.68 -21.00
C ALA A 59 -6.45 11.01 -20.30
N ILE A 60 -6.69 11.00 -18.99
CA ILE A 60 -7.04 12.19 -18.19
C ILE A 60 -5.79 12.82 -17.56
N ALA A 61 -4.73 12.04 -17.33
CA ALA A 61 -3.49 12.52 -16.71
C ALA A 61 -2.53 13.26 -17.67
N ALA A 62 -2.82 13.24 -18.98
CA ALA A 62 -1.96 13.80 -20.03
C ALA A 62 -2.50 15.10 -20.66
N GLY A 63 -3.60 15.66 -20.12
CA GLY A 63 -4.15 16.97 -20.50
C GLY A 63 -3.80 18.02 -19.45
#